data_AF-A0A3S2CKQ6-F1
#
_entry.id   AF-A0A3S2CKQ6-F1
#
_cell.length_a   1.000
_cell.length_b   1.000
_cell.length_c   1.000
_cell.angle_alpha   90.00
_cell.angle_beta   90.00
_cell.angle_gamma   90.00
#
_symmetry.space_group_name_H-M   'P 1'
#
loop_
_entity.id
_entity.type
_entity.pdbx_description
1 polymer ?
#
loop_
_entity_poly.entity_id
_entity_poly.type
_entity_poly.pdbx_seq_one_letter_code
_entity_poly.pdbx_strand_id
1 'polypeptide(L)'
;QGFVRGCLLNNLAHELSLADPDFRIALAGIFAGWRRAIADKLHADQQVGKDEHTDPERFAALAVAAYSGAMSMAKATQDAGVLRDCLAGLERSAPSPSQGALAARRRNRILPRPGTP
;
A
#
# COMPACT_ATOMS: atom_id res chain seq x y z
N GLN A 1 16.01 -15.76 10.92
CA GLN A 1 14.69 -15.31 11.42
C GLN A 1 14.61 -13.80 11.21
N GLY A 2 13.60 -13.27 10.51
CA GLY A 2 13.41 -11.81 10.35
C GLY A 2 12.53 -11.23 11.45
N PHE A 3 12.71 -9.95 11.80
CA PHE A 3 11.91 -9.24 12.79
C PHE A 3 10.99 -8.22 12.11
N VAL A 4 9.74 -8.12 12.53
CA VAL A 4 8.80 -7.14 11.95
C VAL A 4 8.97 -5.82 12.70
N ARG A 5 9.58 -4.83 12.06
CA ARG A 5 9.84 -3.50 12.66
C ARG A 5 8.66 -2.52 12.57
N GLY A 6 7.60 -2.90 11.86
CA GLY A 6 6.45 -2.04 11.57
C GLY A 6 6.75 -0.98 10.50
N CYS A 7 5.79 -0.10 10.24
CA CYS A 7 5.98 1.08 9.40
C CYS A 7 6.54 2.22 10.27
N LEU A 8 7.73 2.74 9.92
CA LEU A 8 8.37 3.87 10.62
C LEU A 8 7.40 5.05 10.81
N LEU A 9 6.61 5.33 9.77
CA LEU A 9 5.61 6.39 9.79
C LEU A 9 4.53 6.15 10.85
N ASN A 10 4.08 4.92 11.02
CA ASN A 10 3.00 4.59 11.95
C ASN A 10 3.46 4.65 13.40
N ASN A 11 4.69 4.22 13.67
CA ASN A 11 5.29 4.36 15.00
C ASN A 11 5.38 5.86 15.38
N LEU A 12 5.86 6.68 14.46
CA LEU A 12 6.02 8.11 14.67
C LEU A 12 4.67 8.85 14.78
N ALA A 13 3.65 8.38 14.07
CA ALA A 13 2.28 8.88 14.20
C ALA A 13 1.69 8.59 15.59
N HIS A 14 1.94 7.42 16.19
CA HIS A 14 1.47 7.13 17.55
C HIS A 14 2.19 7.96 18.62
N GLU A 15 3.46 8.29 18.41
CA GLU A 15 4.26 9.02 19.41
C GLU A 15 4.11 10.54 19.31
N LEU A 16 4.02 11.10 18.10
CA LEU A 16 4.14 12.55 17.88
C LEU A 16 2.88 13.26 17.37
N SER A 17 1.85 12.54 16.93
CA SER A 17 0.66 13.18 16.31
C SER A 17 -0.11 14.13 17.24
N LEU A 18 -0.03 13.91 18.56
CA LEU A 18 -0.64 14.78 19.57
C LEU A 18 0.37 15.73 20.23
N ALA A 19 1.67 15.48 20.08
CA ALA A 19 2.74 16.25 20.71
C ALA A 19 3.25 17.40 19.83
N ASP A 20 3.18 17.27 18.50
CA ASP A 20 3.72 18.23 17.55
C ASP A 20 2.73 18.49 16.39
N PRO A 21 2.12 19.68 16.32
CA PRO A 21 1.20 20.07 15.26
C PRO A 21 1.82 20.07 13.85
N ASP A 22 3.07 20.50 13.70
CA ASP A 22 3.75 20.56 12.41
C ASP A 22 4.07 19.15 11.93
N PHE A 23 4.48 18.28 12.85
CA PHE A 23 4.68 16.87 12.57
C PHE A 23 3.38 16.16 12.16
N ARG A 24 2.27 16.46 12.83
CA ARG A 24 0.94 15.97 12.44
C ARG A 24 0.56 16.43 11.03
N ILE A 25 0.84 17.67 10.66
CA ILE A 25 0.58 18.19 9.29
C ILE A 25 1.44 17.46 8.27
N ALA A 26 2.74 17.27 8.55
CA ALA A 26 3.64 16.53 7.67
C ALA A 26 3.17 15.08 7.44
N LEU A 27 2.80 14.38 8.51
CA LEU A 27 2.23 13.02 8.43
C LEU A 27 0.95 12.97 7.58
N ALA A 28 0.03 13.91 7.81
CA ALA A 28 -1.20 14.01 7.04
C ALA A 28 -0.93 14.21 5.54
N GLY A 29 0.08 15.03 5.21
CA GLY A 29 0.56 15.23 3.85
C GLY A 29 1.08 13.95 3.19
N ILE A 30 1.86 13.14 3.93
CA ILE A 30 2.37 11.86 3.42
C ILE A 30 1.23 10.89 3.13
N PHE A 31 0.28 10.71 4.06
CA PHE A 31 -0.88 9.86 3.83
C PHE A 31 -1.77 10.36 2.68
N ALA A 32 -1.90 11.68 2.53
CA ALA A 32 -2.59 12.27 1.39
C ALA A 32 -1.87 11.95 0.06
N GLY A 33 -0.55 12.08 0.01
CA GLY A 33 0.26 11.73 -1.16
C GLY A 33 0.12 10.26 -1.58
N TRP A 34 0.14 9.33 -0.62
CA TRP A 34 -0.05 7.91 -0.91
C TRP A 34 -1.44 7.60 -1.45
N ARG A 35 -2.49 8.15 -0.83
CA ARG A 35 -3.87 7.99 -1.32
C ARG A 35 -4.01 8.56 -2.73
N ARG A 36 -3.43 9.74 -2.97
CA ARG A 36 -3.48 10.39 -4.28
C ARG A 36 -2.83 9.54 -5.37
N ALA A 37 -1.64 8.99 -5.11
CA ALA A 37 -0.95 8.14 -6.07
C ALA A 37 -1.75 6.88 -6.45
N ILE A 38 -2.46 6.27 -5.49
CA ILE A 38 -3.32 5.10 -5.76
C ILE A 38 -4.56 5.52 -6.56
N ALA A 39 -5.24 6.59 -6.16
CA ALA A 39 -6.43 7.09 -6.85
C ALA A 39 -6.10 7.50 -8.30
N ASP A 40 -5.00 8.24 -8.52
CA ASP A 40 -4.54 8.64 -9.86
C ASP A 40 -4.31 7.45 -10.77
N LYS A 41 -3.78 6.34 -10.22
CA LYS A 41 -3.64 5.10 -10.97
C LYS A 41 -5.01 4.56 -11.39
N LEU A 42 -5.95 4.44 -10.46
CA LEU A 42 -7.27 3.89 -10.75
C LEU A 42 -8.04 4.76 -11.77
N HIS A 43 -7.94 6.09 -11.67
CA HIS A 43 -8.46 7.01 -12.69
C HIS A 43 -7.85 6.74 -14.07
N ALA A 44 -6.54 6.49 -14.15
CA ALA A 44 -5.88 6.17 -15.41
C ALA A 44 -6.32 4.81 -16.00
N ASP A 45 -6.66 3.84 -15.15
CA ASP A 45 -7.24 2.57 -15.59
C ASP A 45 -8.66 2.73 -16.13
N GLN A 46 -9.48 3.55 -15.46
CA GLN A 46 -10.84 3.85 -15.88
C GLN A 46 -10.90 4.53 -17.25
N GLN A 47 -9.94 5.43 -17.53
CA GLN A 47 -9.83 6.07 -18.84
C GLN A 47 -9.56 5.10 -19.99
N VAL A 48 -9.03 3.91 -19.71
CA VAL A 48 -8.78 2.85 -20.72
C VAL A 48 -9.80 1.71 -20.64
N GLY A 49 -10.97 1.97 -20.03
CA GLY A 49 -12.08 1.02 -19.93
C GLY A 49 -11.83 -0.12 -18.95
N LYS A 50 -10.94 0.07 -17.97
CA LYS A 50 -10.69 -0.90 -16.91
C LYS A 50 -11.28 -0.37 -15.62
N ASP A 51 -11.87 -1.27 -14.84
CA ASP A 51 -12.28 -0.95 -13.48
C ASP A 51 -13.29 0.23 -13.35
N GLU A 52 -14.36 0.18 -14.12
CA GLU A 52 -15.39 1.24 -14.11
C GLU A 52 -16.24 1.28 -12.83
N HIS A 53 -16.12 0.29 -11.94
CA HIS A 53 -17.02 0.09 -10.80
C HIS A 53 -16.40 0.44 -9.45
N THR A 54 -15.09 0.68 -9.41
CA THR A 54 -14.39 1.05 -8.18
C THR A 54 -14.34 2.57 -8.02
N ASP A 55 -14.68 3.05 -6.83
CA ASP A 55 -14.42 4.44 -6.43
C ASP A 55 -12.92 4.60 -6.11
N PRO A 56 -12.15 5.34 -6.92
CA PRO A 56 -10.69 5.46 -6.77
C PRO A 56 -10.26 6.00 -5.41
N GLU A 57 -10.93 7.07 -4.95
CA GLU A 57 -10.64 7.76 -3.70
C GLU A 57 -10.94 6.86 -2.50
N ARG A 58 -12.09 6.18 -2.52
CA ARG A 58 -12.51 5.28 -1.45
C ARG A 58 -11.62 4.06 -1.35
N PHE A 59 -11.24 3.46 -2.48
CA PHE A 59 -10.32 2.34 -2.50
C PHE A 59 -8.92 2.75 -2.02
N ALA A 60 -8.42 3.91 -2.46
CA ALA A 60 -7.13 4.42 -2.01
C ALA A 60 -7.09 4.64 -0.49
N ALA A 61 -8.16 5.22 0.08
CA ALA A 61 -8.29 5.39 1.52
C ALA A 61 -8.31 4.05 2.26
N LEU A 62 -9.09 3.08 1.77
CA LEU A 62 -9.14 1.72 2.33
C LEU A 62 -7.78 1.04 2.30
N ALA A 63 -7.09 1.05 1.16
CA ALA A 63 -5.80 0.39 0.97
C ALA A 63 -4.73 0.94 1.93
N VAL A 64 -4.61 2.26 2.03
CA VAL A 64 -3.65 2.91 2.92
C VAL A 64 -3.97 2.61 4.39
N ALA A 65 -5.25 2.70 4.79
CA ALA A 65 -5.67 2.42 6.16
C ALA A 65 -5.45 0.96 6.55
N ALA A 66 -5.90 0.02 5.71
CA ALA A 66 -5.79 -1.41 5.95
C ALA A 66 -4.32 -1.86 6.06
N TYR A 67 -3.47 -1.43 5.14
CA TYR A 67 -2.04 -1.75 5.17
C TYR A 67 -1.34 -1.17 6.41
N SER A 68 -1.64 0.09 6.77
CA SER A 68 -1.05 0.74 7.95
C SER A 68 -1.45 0.02 9.24
N GLY A 69 -2.72 -0.35 9.38
CA GLY A 69 -3.21 -1.15 10.49
C GLY A 69 -2.57 -2.54 10.54
N ALA A 70 -2.48 -3.23 9.40
CA ALA A 70 -1.87 -4.55 9.31
C ALA A 70 -0.37 -4.54 9.66
N MET A 71 0.38 -3.51 9.24
CA MET A 71 1.78 -3.31 9.64
C MET A 71 1.92 -3.11 11.15
N SER A 72 0.97 -2.42 11.77
CA SER A 72 0.94 -2.19 13.23
C SER A 72 0.70 -3.50 13.98
N MET A 73 -0.30 -4.27 13.56
CA MET A 73 -0.62 -5.57 14.13
C MET A 73 0.54 -6.55 13.95
N ALA A 74 1.12 -6.64 12.75
CA ALA A 74 2.26 -7.52 12.48
C ALA A 74 3.49 -7.20 13.33
N LYS A 75 3.73 -5.92 13.65
CA LYS A 75 4.78 -5.53 14.61
C LYS A 75 4.43 -5.98 16.02
N ALA A 76 3.18 -5.74 16.46
CA ALA A 76 2.75 -6.09 17.82
C ALA A 76 2.79 -7.60 18.08
N THR A 77 2.38 -8.41 17.10
CA THR A 77 2.34 -9.87 17.20
C THR A 77 3.64 -10.55 16.76
N GLN A 78 4.56 -9.80 16.15
CA GLN A 78 5.71 -10.35 15.42
C GLN A 78 5.31 -11.40 14.37
N ASP A 79 4.13 -11.24 13.77
CA ASP A 79 3.59 -12.16 12.76
C ASP A 79 3.26 -11.42 11.46
N ALA A 80 4.00 -11.75 10.40
CA ALA A 80 3.75 -11.27 9.05
C ALA A 80 2.48 -11.88 8.40
N GLY A 81 1.86 -12.89 9.03
CA GLY A 81 0.59 -13.47 8.60
C GLY A 81 -0.51 -12.44 8.39
N VAL A 82 -0.62 -11.47 9.31
CA VAL A 82 -1.63 -10.39 9.23
C VAL A 82 -1.50 -9.55 7.95
N LEU A 83 -0.28 -9.39 7.42
CA LEU A 83 -0.06 -8.68 6.16
C LEU A 83 -0.56 -9.49 4.95
N ARG A 84 -0.48 -10.81 5.01
CA ARG A 84 -1.03 -11.69 3.97
C ARG A 84 -2.55 -11.64 3.98
N ASP A 85 -3.17 -11.64 5.16
CA ASP A 85 -4.63 -11.54 5.29
C ASP A 85 -5.13 -10.17 4.81
N CYS A 86 -4.40 -9.11 5.12
CA CYS A 86 -4.67 -7.76 4.60
C CYS A 86 -4.61 -7.73 3.07
N LEU A 87 -3.57 -8.30 2.46
CA LEU A 87 -3.46 -8.39 1.01
C LEU A 87 -4.63 -9.17 0.40
N ALA A 88 -4.96 -10.35 0.95
CA ALA A 88 -6.06 -11.16 0.45
C ALA A 88 -7.42 -10.43 0.56
N GLY A 89 -7.63 -9.66 1.62
CA GLY A 89 -8.80 -8.78 1.76
C GLY A 89 -8.84 -7.69 0.70
N LEU A 90 -7.71 -7.00 0.50
CA LEU A 90 -7.59 -5.97 -0.52
C LEU A 90 -7.77 -6.53 -1.93
N GLU A 91 -7.27 -7.73 -2.26
CA GLU A 91 -7.48 -8.35 -3.57
C GLU A 91 -8.94 -8.68 -3.85
N ARG A 92 -9.74 -9.03 -2.82
CA ARG A 92 -11.19 -9.24 -2.96
C ARG A 92 -11.97 -7.95 -3.13
N SER A 93 -11.50 -6.87 -2.49
CA SER A 93 -12.07 -5.53 -2.63
C SER A 93 -11.49 -4.78 -3.83
N ALA A 94 -10.40 -5.29 -4.40
CA ALA A 94 -9.74 -4.68 -5.52
C ALA A 94 -10.56 -4.87 -6.78
N PRO A 95 -10.44 -3.92 -7.69
CA PRO A 95 -10.99 -4.10 -9.00
C PRO A 95 -10.47 -5.34 -9.71
N SER A 96 -11.34 -5.96 -10.50
CA SER A 96 -10.98 -7.15 -11.26
C SER A 96 -9.71 -6.87 -12.08
N PRO A 97 -8.63 -7.64 -11.90
CA PRO A 97 -7.39 -7.38 -12.60
C PRO A 97 -7.61 -7.57 -14.11
N SER A 98 -7.49 -6.50 -14.88
CA SER A 98 -7.35 -6.64 -16.33
C SER A 98 -6.12 -7.51 -16.60
N GLN A 99 -6.32 -8.64 -17.28
CA GLN A 99 -5.33 -9.72 -17.47
C GLN A 99 -3.98 -9.24 -18.07
N GLY A 100 -3.93 -8.05 -18.67
CA GLY A 100 -2.72 -7.46 -19.26
C GLY A 100 -1.66 -6.96 -18.26
N ALA A 101 -2.03 -6.54 -17.04
CA ALA A 101 -1.08 -5.93 -16.10
C ALA A 101 -0.19 -6.96 -15.37
N LEU A 102 -0.73 -8.14 -15.06
CA LEU A 102 0.02 -9.25 -14.46
C LEU A 102 1.02 -9.86 -15.45
N ALA A 103 0.66 -9.94 -16.73
CA ALA A 103 1.55 -10.42 -17.79
C ALA A 103 2.76 -9.48 -18.01
N ALA A 104 2.54 -8.16 -17.96
CA ALA A 104 3.62 -7.17 -18.08
C ALA A 104 4.59 -7.21 -16.88
N ARG A 105 4.08 -7.38 -15.65
CA ARG A 105 4.92 -7.52 -14.44
C ARG A 105 5.76 -8.80 -14.41
N ARG A 106 5.26 -9.92 -14.96
CA ARG A 106 6.05 -11.15 -15.12
C ARG A 106 7.21 -10.98 -16.10
N ARG A 107 7.02 -10.20 -17.17
CA ARG A 107 8.05 -9.98 -18.20
C ARG A 107 9.18 -9.05 -17.74
N ASN A 108 8.88 -8.05 -16.90
CA ASN A 108 9.88 -7.10 -16.40
C ASN A 108 10.69 -7.58 -15.19
N ARG A 109 10.45 -8.80 -14.68
CA ARG A 109 11.15 -9.35 -13.50
C ARG A 109 12.28 -10.31 -13.89
N ILE A 110 13.00 -10.00 -14.98
CA ILE A 110 14.29 -10.62 -15.30
C ILE A 110 15.37 -9.62 -14.88
N LEU A 111 15.83 -9.75 -13.63
CA LEU A 111 17.02 -9.03 -13.17
C LEU A 111 18.25 -9.67 -13.85
N PRO A 112 19.11 -8.90 -14.55
CA PRO A 112 20.37 -9.43 -15.05
C PRO A 112 21.26 -9.82 -13.87
N ARG A 113 21.83 -11.04 -13.93
CA ARG A 113 22.77 -11.55 -12.92
C ARG A 113 24.03 -10.66 -12.89
N PRO A 114 24.54 -10.26 -11.72
CA PRO A 114 25.85 -9.62 -11.64
C PRO A 114 26.93 -10.61 -12.07
N GLY A 115 27.71 -10.25 -13.08
CA GLY A 115 28.91 -10.99 -13.49
C GLY A 115 29.97 -10.90 -12.41
N THR A 116 30.53 -12.04 -12.04
CA THR A 116 31.69 -12.15 -11.15
C THR A 116 32.98 -11.89 -11.93
N PRO A 117 33.94 -11.13 -11.38
CA PRO A 117 35.30 -11.09 -11.91
C PRO A 117 36.06 -12.41 -11.66
#